data_AF-A0A930X3L8-F1
#
_entry.id   AF-A0A930X3L8-F1
#
_cell.length_a   1.000
_cell.length_b   1.000
_cell.length_c   1.000
_cell.angle_alpha   90.00
_cell.angle_beta   90.00
_cell.angle_gamma   90.00
#
_symmetry.space_group_name_H-M   'P 1'
#
loop_
_entity.id
_entity.type
_entity.pdbx_description
1 polymer ?
#
loop_
_entity_poly.entity_id
_entity_poly.type
_entity_poly.pdbx_seq_one_letter_code
_entity_poly.pdbx_strand_id
1 'polypeptide(L)' 'MFAPLVVLIRQQLGDKDFLKLRGQAIALHSKVITNFCNWFSITRGRRQAMIRLARDNGKRLGLLA' A
#
# COMPACT_ATOMS: atom_id res chain seq x y z
N MET A 1 -8.28 4.47 9.75
CA MET A 1 -9.14 5.20 8.79
C MET A 1 -9.40 4.42 7.50
N PHE A 2 -8.42 3.72 6.92
CA PHE A 2 -8.61 2.98 5.65
C PHE A 2 -9.46 1.70 5.76
N ALA A 3 -9.39 1.01 6.90
CA ALA A 3 -10.03 -0.29 7.10
C ALA A 3 -11.57 -0.31 6.90
N PRO A 4 -12.37 0.59 7.49
CA PRO A 4 -13.84 0.54 7.32
C PRO A 4 -14.29 0.81 5.88
N LEU A 5 -13.58 1.70 5.16
CA LEU A 5 -13.88 1.98 3.75
C LEU A 5 -13.62 0.76 2.86
N VAL A 6 -12.53 0.04 3.13
CA VAL A 6 -12.16 -1.16 2.39
C VAL A 6 -13.16 -2.30 2.60
N VAL A 7 -13.71 -2.43 3.81
CA VAL A 7 -14.74 -3.44 4.12
C VAL A 7 -16.05 -3.13 3.38
N LEU A 8 -16.48 -1.87 3.34
CA LEU A 8 -17.67 -1.45 2.60
C LEU A 8 -17.53 -1.71 1.09
N ILE A 9 -16.38 -1.34 0.51
CA ILE A 9 -16.11 -1.56 -0.92
C ILE A 9 -16.09 -3.07 -1.24
N ARG A 10 -15.54 -3.90 -0.36
CA ARG A 10 -15.54 -5.36 -0.51
C ARG A 10 -16.95 -5.95 -0.48
N GLN A 11 -17.81 -5.47 0.40
CA GLN A 11 -19.22 -5.91 0.48
C GLN A 11 -20.01 -5.56 -0.78
N GLN A 12 -19.68 -4.44 -1.44
CA GLN A 12 -20.41 -3.98 -2.63
C GLN A 12 -19.95 -4.63 -3.94
N LEU A 13 -18.64 -4.93 -4.10
CA LEU A 13 -18.03 -5.43 -5.34
C LEU A 13 -17.87 -6.95 -5.40
N GLY A 14 -17.92 -7.65 -4.26
CA GLY A 14 -17.62 -9.08 -4.19
C GLY A 14 -16.12 -9.41 -4.23
N ASP A 15 -15.75 -10.61 -3.77
CA ASP A 15 -14.36 -10.95 -3.45
C ASP A 15 -13.41 -10.97 -4.65
N LYS A 16 -13.84 -11.47 -5.82
CA LYS A 16 -12.96 -11.62 -7.00
C LYS A 16 -12.57 -10.28 -7.62
N ASP A 17 -13.53 -9.39 -7.82
CA ASP A 17 -13.29 -8.08 -8.41
C ASP A 17 -12.58 -7.15 -7.42
N PHE A 18 -12.90 -7.27 -6.13
CA PHE A 18 -12.20 -6.56 -5.08
C PHE A 18 -10.71 -6.96 -5.02
N LEU A 19 -10.38 -8.26 -5.14
CA LEU A 19 -8.97 -8.70 -5.13
C LEU A 19 -8.19 -8.15 -6.33
N LYS A 20 -8.81 -8.11 -7.51
CA LYS A 20 -8.23 -7.56 -8.74
C LYS A 20 -8.01 -6.05 -8.64
N LEU A 21 -9.04 -5.30 -8.22
CA LEU A 21 -8.96 -3.85 -8.00
C LEU A 21 -7.92 -3.50 -6.94
N ARG A 22 -7.87 -4.26 -5.84
CA ARG A 22 -6.86 -4.08 -4.79
C ARG A 22 -5.47 -4.30 -5.33
N GLY A 23 -5.24 -5.35 -6.12
CA GLY A 23 -3.95 -5.61 -6.76
C GLY A 23 -3.50 -4.47 -7.67
N GLN A 24 -4.40 -3.95 -8.50
CA GLN A 24 -4.13 -2.81 -9.39
C GLN A 24 -3.87 -1.52 -8.61
N ALA A 25 -4.68 -1.24 -7.58
CA ALA A 25 -4.52 -0.07 -6.72
C ALA A 25 -3.20 -0.09 -5.95
N ILE A 26 -2.79 -1.24 -5.42
CA ILE A 26 -1.49 -1.40 -4.74
C ILE A 26 -0.34 -1.19 -5.72
N ALA A 27 -0.44 -1.73 -6.95
CA ALA A 27 0.57 -1.55 -7.98
C ALA A 27 0.72 -0.07 -8.37
N LEU A 28 -0.40 0.63 -8.58
CA LEU A 28 -0.41 2.06 -8.88
C LEU A 28 0.17 2.87 -7.72
N HIS A 29 -0.25 2.60 -6.49
CA HIS A 29 0.24 3.30 -5.29
C HIS A 29 1.76 3.12 -5.13
N SER A 30 2.27 1.91 -5.33
CA SER A 30 3.72 1.62 -5.29
C SER A 30 4.50 2.37 -6.38
N LYS A 31 3.90 2.55 -7.57
CA LYS A 31 4.49 3.34 -8.66
C LYS A 31 4.55 4.83 -8.32
N VAL A 32 3.48 5.39 -7.73
CA VAL A 32 3.43 6.79 -7.28
C VAL A 32 4.50 7.05 -6.22
N ILE A 33 4.64 6.17 -5.21
CA ILE A 33 5.69 6.27 -4.19
C ILE A 33 7.08 6.22 -4.84
N THR A 34 7.29 5.32 -5.79
CA THR A 34 8.58 5.19 -6.50
C THR A 34 8.92 6.47 -7.27
N ASN A 35 7.95 7.03 -7.99
CA ASN A 35 8.11 8.28 -8.74
C ASN A 35 8.37 9.46 -7.81
N PHE A 36 7.65 9.57 -6.71
CA PHE A 36 7.90 10.59 -5.68
C PHE A 36 9.33 10.50 -5.16
N CYS A 37 9.77 9.30 -4.76
CA CYS A 37 11.15 9.11 -4.30
C CYS A 37 12.19 9.47 -5.37
N ASN A 38 11.93 9.19 -6.65
CA ASN A 38 12.84 9.56 -7.74
C ASN A 38 12.88 11.08 -7.94
N TRP A 39 11.75 11.78 -7.80
CA TRP A 39 11.66 13.24 -7.94
C TRP A 39 12.44 13.98 -6.83
N PHE A 40 12.45 13.42 -5.62
CA PHE A 40 13.23 13.92 -4.49
C PHE A 40 14.66 13.36 -4.42
N SER A 41 15.15 12.72 -5.49
CA SER A 41 16.48 12.09 -5.56
C SER A 41 16.79 11.14 -4.38
N ILE A 42 15.76 10.50 -3.82
CA ILE A 42 15.92 9.54 -2.72
C ILE A 42 16.56 8.28 -3.28
N THR A 43 17.75 7.95 -2.77
CA THR A 43 18.47 6.75 -3.17
C THR A 43 17.64 5.49 -2.92
N ARG A 44 17.77 4.50 -3.82
CA ARG A 44 17.03 3.23 -3.76
C ARG A 44 17.18 2.52 -2.41
N GLY A 45 18.35 2.61 -1.79
CA GLY A 45 18.62 2.06 -0.46
C GLY A 45 17.78 2.72 0.64
N ARG A 46 17.71 4.06 0.65
CA ARG A 46 16.91 4.82 1.63
C ARG A 46 15.41 4.56 1.44
N ARG A 47 14.94 4.50 0.20
CA ARG A 47 13.56 4.11 -0.13
C ARG A 47 13.22 2.73 0.41
N GLN A 48 14.07 1.73 0.17
CA GLN A 48 13.82 0.36 0.65
C GLN A 48 13.84 0.27 2.19
N ALA A 49 14.73 1.03 2.85
CA ALA A 49 14.77 1.11 4.31
C ALA A 49 13.47 1.71 4.89
N MET A 50 12.95 2.78 4.29
CA MET A 50 11.68 3.38 4.70
C MET A 50 10.50 2.43 4.47
N ILE A 51 10.47 1.70 3.36
CA ILE A 51 9.43 0.68 3.09
C ILE A 51 9.46 -0.43 4.15
N ARG A 52 10.66 -0.91 4.52
CA ARG A 52 10.83 -1.90 5.59
C ARG A 52 10.33 -1.36 6.93
N LEU A 53 10.71 -0.14 7.27
CA LEU A 53 10.29 0.51 8.51
C LEU A 53 8.77 0.73 8.57
N ALA A 54 8.14 1.11 7.46
CA ALA A 54 6.70 1.21 7.35
C ALA A 54 6.01 -0.17 7.48
N ARG A 55 6.57 -1.22 6.88
CA ARG A 55 6.09 -2.61 7.01
C ARG A 55 6.18 -3.11 8.45
N ASP A 56 7.30 -2.89 9.10
CA ASP A 56 7.53 -3.35 10.47
C ASP A 56 6.64 -2.60 11.47
N ASN A 57 6.42 -1.30 11.26
CA ASN A 57 5.42 -0.54 12.02
C ASN A 57 4.00 -1.03 11.75
N GLY A 58 3.63 -1.31 10.50
CA GLY A 58 2.32 -1.85 10.17
C GLY A 58 2.07 -3.22 10.82
N LYS A 59 3.08 -4.09 10.89
CA LYS A 59 3.01 -5.35 11.65
C LYS A 59 2.86 -5.11 13.15
N ARG A 60 3.71 -4.25 13.73
CA ARG A 60 3.70 -3.94 15.16
C ARG A 60 2.37 -3.35 15.62
N LEU A 61 1.72 -2.54 14.76
CA LEU A 61 0.45 -1.89 15.03
C LEU A 61 -0.78 -2.74 14.63
N GLY A 62 -0.60 -3.96 14.10
CA GLY A 62 -1.70 -4.83 13.66
C GLY A 62 -2.44 -4.32 12.42
N LEU A 63 -1.86 -3.39 11.66
CA LEU A 63 -2.44 -2.78 10.45
C LEU A 63 -2.10 -3.56 9.19
N LEU A 64 -1.13 -4.47 9.27
CA LEU A 64 -0.77 -5.43 8.23
C LEU A 64 -0.99 -6.83 8.81
N ALA A 65 -2.13 -7.43 8.46
CA ALA A 65 -2.42 -8.84 8.66
C ALA A 65 -1.75 -9.69 7.58
#